data_AF-A0A842P9Y2-F1
#
_entry.id   AF-A0A842P9Y2-F1
#
_cell.length_a   1.000
_cell.length_b   1.000
_cell.length_c   1.000
_cell.angle_alpha   90.00
_cell.angle_beta   90.00
_cell.angle_gamma   90.00
#
_symmetry.space_group_name_H-M   'P 1'
#
loop_
_entity.id
_entity.type
_entity.pdbx_description
1 polymer ?
#
loop_
_entity_poly.entity_id
_entity_poly.type
_entity_poly.pdbx_seq_one_letter_code
_entity_poly.pdbx_strand_id
1 'polypeptide(L)'
;MEDKDENLSNIVDSPDTEDEEEKPLLPKNFCWTWPNSVLTWVIWGFGALALGFGIMNSIISLQAEPLIYGSIGLLILGFASPNPFKSMMSDMLPDSSQSGTWSIPPLPPMNPSEWHLDRVEWNEKVGAWLPDPLARYEQDGPKLDVKEDGKEWVTYSDGEEDGRFETEAEAYEQMKKVLKKADTLNSQEMIFGEHPRHHRYRALYNTTPPQITARFLFHSFSVMFLTGVWLSFPVGEERQATMPFLMAGLIIGAASVIISYFLNKRVMEAWDTVTSIVKFVDAGHNELVGQVRPASFEPLETVHVDGYRDSSWTFDNLVAWNWSYSVYHCWKERYQDSEGKWHTKTECAWKSIRWDGSASPFLLHDGSGGLIVDLPTFKNSNFGNEIWEKNKRGRKGGNDLYTKGDVRKHRWSLSGLKLGDPVYTMARIKGRPHDEIPRGTVSENASRVHHTLVAVGEDAPRRHAIIQKGTEFSVLKAKSSALSKYGPSALLILSSIALMVTAI
;
A
#
# COMPACT_ATOMS: atom_id res chain seq x y z
N MET A 1 14.27 -49.72 2.81
CA MET A 1 15.46 -48.86 2.91
C MET A 1 15.86 -48.65 1.47
N GLU A 2 15.83 -47.39 1.04
CA GLU A 2 15.76 -46.91 -0.36
C GLU A 2 14.36 -47.08 -0.98
N ASP A 3 13.93 -46.13 -1.82
CA ASP A 3 12.63 -46.00 -2.54
C ASP A 3 11.44 -45.21 -1.93
N LYS A 4 11.64 -44.31 -0.95
CA LYS A 4 10.59 -43.33 -0.57
C LYS A 4 11.00 -41.85 -0.54
N ASP A 5 12.24 -41.53 -0.92
CA ASP A 5 12.75 -40.16 -0.92
C ASP A 5 12.57 -39.41 -2.25
N GLU A 6 12.11 -40.07 -3.32
CA GLU A 6 12.02 -39.45 -4.67
C GLU A 6 10.81 -38.54 -4.90
N ASN A 7 9.78 -38.56 -4.03
CA ASN A 7 8.57 -37.75 -4.23
C ASN A 7 8.55 -36.43 -3.44
N LEU A 8 9.56 -36.14 -2.62
CA LEU A 8 9.69 -34.86 -1.89
C LEU A 8 10.85 -33.98 -2.39
N SER A 9 11.74 -34.49 -3.24
CA SER A 9 12.78 -33.67 -3.88
C SER A 9 12.21 -32.67 -4.89
N ASN A 10 11.06 -32.97 -5.49
CA ASN A 10 10.46 -32.14 -6.55
C ASN A 10 9.75 -30.87 -6.05
N ILE A 11 9.79 -30.56 -4.75
CA ILE A 11 9.25 -29.31 -4.16
C ILE A 11 10.39 -28.39 -3.67
N VAL A 12 11.62 -28.92 -3.56
CA VAL A 12 12.81 -28.19 -3.07
C VAL A 12 13.70 -27.69 -4.20
N ASP A 13 13.51 -28.20 -5.42
CA ASP A 13 14.09 -27.57 -6.59
C ASP A 13 13.29 -26.30 -6.90
N SER A 14 13.79 -25.18 -6.34
CA SER A 14 13.77 -23.91 -7.08
C SER A 14 14.15 -24.25 -8.52
N PRO A 15 13.42 -23.78 -9.55
CA PRO A 15 13.87 -24.06 -10.90
C PRO A 15 15.35 -23.67 -10.98
N ASP A 16 16.17 -24.58 -11.52
CA ASP A 16 17.55 -24.35 -11.90
C ASP A 16 17.62 -23.14 -12.85
N THR A 17 17.43 -21.95 -12.31
CA THR A 17 17.87 -20.71 -12.90
C THR A 17 19.22 -20.53 -12.27
N GLU A 18 20.26 -20.88 -13.04
CA GLU A 18 21.59 -20.30 -12.92
C GLU A 18 21.45 -18.87 -12.38
N ASP A 19 22.30 -18.49 -11.43
CA ASP A 19 22.49 -17.11 -10.99
C ASP A 19 22.91 -16.23 -12.19
N GLU A 20 22.04 -16.05 -13.18
CA GLU A 20 22.09 -14.93 -14.10
C GLU A 20 22.02 -13.71 -13.18
N GLU A 21 23.12 -12.98 -13.08
CA GLU A 21 23.14 -11.66 -12.46
C GLU A 21 21.92 -10.88 -12.98
N GLU A 22 20.83 -10.85 -12.18
CA GLU A 22 19.54 -10.34 -12.61
C GLU A 22 19.74 -8.90 -13.06
N LYS A 23 19.72 -8.70 -14.37
CA LYS A 23 19.97 -7.39 -14.95
C LYS A 23 18.87 -6.45 -14.43
N PRO A 24 19.23 -5.23 -13.98
CA PRO A 24 18.25 -4.28 -13.51
C PRO A 24 17.20 -4.03 -14.60
N LEU A 25 15.92 -4.08 -14.22
CA LEU A 25 14.78 -3.98 -15.13
C LEU A 25 14.74 -2.63 -15.87
N LEU A 26 15.39 -1.62 -15.30
CA LEU A 26 15.57 -0.31 -15.92
C LEU A 26 17.05 0.05 -16.02
N PRO A 27 17.44 0.73 -17.13
CA PRO A 27 18.79 1.26 -17.26
C PRO A 27 19.03 2.35 -16.20
N LYS A 28 20.19 2.28 -15.52
CA LYS A 28 20.56 3.19 -14.43
C LYS A 28 20.64 4.67 -14.86
N ASN A 29 21.13 4.93 -16.07
CA ASN A 29 21.51 6.27 -16.49
C ASN A 29 20.43 6.98 -17.30
N PHE A 30 19.90 6.34 -18.34
CA PHE A 30 19.00 6.98 -19.30
C PHE A 30 17.86 6.04 -19.69
N CYS A 31 16.63 6.53 -19.59
CA CYS A 31 15.46 5.84 -20.10
C CYS A 31 14.52 6.81 -20.81
N TRP A 32 14.25 6.53 -22.09
CA TRP A 32 13.25 7.26 -22.84
C TRP A 32 11.88 6.59 -22.69
N THR A 33 10.82 7.38 -22.51
CA THR A 33 9.44 6.88 -22.39
C THR A 33 8.52 7.63 -23.34
N TRP A 34 7.61 6.89 -23.95
CA TRP A 34 6.56 7.42 -24.83
C TRP A 34 5.20 7.41 -24.12
N PRO A 35 4.23 8.22 -24.56
CA PRO A 35 2.86 8.18 -24.05
C PRO A 35 2.26 6.76 -24.12
N ASN A 36 1.49 6.38 -23.10
CA ASN A 36 0.96 5.02 -22.95
C ASN A 36 -0.56 4.91 -23.08
N SER A 37 -1.27 6.02 -23.22
CA SER A 37 -2.73 6.07 -23.41
C SER A 37 -3.11 6.99 -24.57
N VAL A 38 -4.30 6.76 -25.15
CA VAL A 38 -4.85 7.61 -26.23
C VAL A 38 -4.89 9.07 -25.79
N LEU A 39 -5.36 9.34 -24.57
CA LEU A 39 -5.41 10.70 -24.02
C LEU A 39 -4.03 11.33 -23.93
N THR A 40 -3.04 10.60 -23.42
CA THR A 40 -1.66 11.12 -23.35
C THR A 40 -1.04 11.34 -24.72
N TRP A 41 -1.38 10.52 -25.73
CA TRP A 41 -0.95 10.75 -27.11
C TRP A 41 -1.57 12.02 -27.71
N VAL A 42 -2.85 12.29 -27.45
CA VAL A 42 -3.50 13.54 -27.88
C VAL A 42 -2.83 14.76 -27.24
N ILE A 43 -2.59 14.72 -25.93
CA ILE A 43 -1.87 15.79 -25.21
C ILE A 43 -0.45 15.96 -25.76
N TRP A 44 0.26 14.85 -25.98
CA TRP A 44 1.60 14.87 -26.57
C TRP A 44 1.59 15.51 -27.97
N GLY A 45 0.59 15.19 -28.80
CA GLY A 45 0.41 15.78 -30.13
C GLY A 45 0.25 17.30 -30.09
N PHE A 46 -0.55 17.83 -29.17
CA PHE A 46 -0.65 19.29 -28.95
C PHE A 46 0.68 19.90 -28.52
N GLY A 47 1.42 19.22 -27.64
CA GLY A 47 2.77 19.64 -27.24
C GLY A 47 3.75 19.68 -28.43
N ALA A 48 3.71 18.65 -29.29
CA ALA A 48 4.55 18.56 -30.48
C ALA A 48 4.21 19.65 -31.51
N LEU A 49 2.92 19.95 -31.70
CA LEU A 49 2.47 21.04 -32.59
C LEU A 49 2.91 22.40 -32.06
N ALA A 50 2.75 22.68 -30.76
CA ALA A 50 3.21 23.92 -30.14
C ALA A 50 4.74 24.07 -30.24
N LEU A 51 5.47 22.96 -30.05
CA LEU A 51 6.92 22.91 -30.22
C LEU A 51 7.32 23.24 -31.67
N GLY A 52 6.72 22.55 -32.64
CA GLY A 52 6.97 22.78 -34.06
C GLY A 52 6.64 24.20 -34.48
N PHE A 53 5.50 24.74 -34.03
CA PHE A 53 5.09 26.13 -34.29
C PHE A 53 6.10 27.13 -33.73
N GLY A 54 6.53 26.96 -32.47
CA GLY A 54 7.48 27.86 -31.84
C GLY A 54 8.85 27.86 -32.52
N ILE A 55 9.40 26.67 -32.83
CA ILE A 55 10.68 26.54 -33.52
C ILE A 55 10.59 27.09 -34.95
N MET A 56 9.58 26.68 -35.70
CA MET A 56 9.45 27.07 -37.11
C MET A 56 9.29 28.58 -37.25
N ASN A 57 8.42 29.21 -36.45
CA ASN A 57 8.26 30.65 -36.50
C ASN A 57 9.52 31.39 -36.03
N SER A 58 10.22 30.88 -35.01
CA SER A 58 11.48 31.47 -34.57
C SER A 58 12.54 31.47 -35.67
N ILE A 59 12.63 30.38 -36.44
CA ILE A 59 13.56 30.27 -37.57
C ILE A 59 13.13 31.19 -38.73
N ILE A 60 11.84 31.22 -39.08
CA ILE A 60 11.33 32.02 -40.19
C ILE A 60 11.44 33.52 -39.90
N SER A 61 11.10 33.95 -38.68
CA SER A 61 11.17 35.36 -38.29
C SER A 61 12.56 35.80 -37.84
N LEU A 62 13.49 34.85 -37.63
CA LEU A 62 14.79 35.08 -37.00
C LEU A 62 14.70 35.78 -35.63
N GLN A 63 13.59 35.57 -34.91
CA GLN A 63 13.33 36.11 -33.58
C GLN A 63 13.20 34.98 -32.57
N ALA A 64 13.60 35.20 -31.32
CA ALA A 64 13.50 34.19 -30.28
C ALA A 64 12.11 34.14 -29.63
N GLU A 65 11.30 35.20 -29.70
CA GLU A 65 9.98 35.29 -29.03
C GLU A 65 9.05 34.10 -29.31
N PRO A 66 8.94 33.56 -30.55
CA PRO A 66 8.10 32.40 -30.80
C PRO A 66 8.53 31.13 -30.06
N LEU A 67 9.79 31.04 -29.57
CA LEU A 67 10.25 29.91 -28.76
C LEU A 67 9.50 29.79 -27.42
N ILE A 68 8.74 30.79 -26.99
CA ILE A 68 7.85 30.64 -25.83
C ILE A 68 6.80 29.53 -26.05
N TYR A 69 6.25 29.43 -27.27
CA TYR A 69 5.37 28.33 -27.66
C TYR A 69 6.14 27.00 -27.72
N GLY A 70 7.42 27.06 -28.11
CA GLY A 70 8.36 25.96 -28.03
C GLY A 70 8.52 25.42 -26.61
N SER A 71 8.72 26.31 -25.64
CA SER A 71 8.82 25.97 -24.23
C SER A 71 7.54 25.35 -23.68
N ILE A 72 6.38 25.95 -23.98
CA ILE A 72 5.08 25.40 -23.57
C ILE A 72 4.88 24.00 -24.17
N GLY A 73 5.23 23.82 -25.45
CA GLY A 73 5.19 22.53 -26.12
C GLY A 73 6.04 21.47 -25.41
N LEU A 74 7.29 21.80 -25.09
CA LEU A 74 8.20 20.93 -24.35
C LEU A 74 7.69 20.60 -22.94
N LEU A 75 7.10 21.57 -22.23
CA LEU A 75 6.48 21.34 -20.92
C LEU A 75 5.35 20.31 -21.01
N ILE A 76 4.49 20.44 -22.02
CA ILE A 76 3.37 19.51 -22.30
C ILE A 76 3.92 18.12 -22.65
N LEU A 77 4.92 18.03 -23.54
CA LEU A 77 5.56 16.76 -23.92
C LEU A 77 6.14 16.02 -22.71
N GLY A 78 6.77 16.75 -21.79
CA GLY A 78 7.30 16.18 -20.55
C GLY A 78 6.21 15.68 -19.59
N PHE A 79 5.05 16.33 -19.53
CA PHE A 79 3.91 15.83 -18.74
C PHE A 79 3.21 14.63 -19.38
N ALA A 80 3.20 14.54 -20.69
CA ALA A 80 2.66 13.41 -21.44
C ALA A 80 3.59 12.17 -21.42
N SER A 81 4.87 12.36 -21.09
CA SER A 81 5.86 11.28 -20.97
C SER A 81 5.78 10.61 -19.59
N PRO A 82 5.43 9.32 -19.50
CA PRO A 82 5.26 8.64 -18.22
C PRO A 82 6.60 8.42 -17.51
N ASN A 83 6.56 8.24 -16.19
CA ASN A 83 7.73 7.83 -15.42
C ASN A 83 8.11 6.38 -15.83
N PRO A 84 9.39 6.10 -16.20
CA PRO A 84 9.85 4.76 -16.56
C PRO A 84 9.54 3.69 -15.51
N PHE A 85 9.74 4.02 -14.23
CA PHE A 85 9.45 3.14 -13.10
C PHE A 85 7.96 2.83 -12.99
N LYS A 86 7.10 3.82 -13.27
CA LYS A 86 5.65 3.61 -13.32
C LYS A 86 5.26 2.66 -14.46
N SER A 87 5.90 2.79 -15.64
CA SER A 87 5.61 1.96 -16.81
C SER A 87 6.05 0.51 -16.59
N MET A 88 7.28 0.30 -16.14
CA MET A 88 7.80 -1.02 -15.78
C MET A 88 6.86 -1.72 -14.78
N MET A 89 6.38 -0.98 -13.79
CA MET A 89 5.50 -1.54 -12.77
C MET A 89 4.08 -1.84 -13.25
N SER A 90 3.52 -1.04 -14.16
CA SER A 90 2.22 -1.40 -14.74
C SER A 90 2.29 -2.70 -15.54
N ASP A 91 3.45 -3.03 -16.09
CA ASP A 91 3.65 -4.28 -16.82
C ASP A 91 3.78 -5.47 -15.86
N MET A 92 4.36 -5.26 -14.67
CA MET A 92 4.49 -6.29 -13.62
C MET A 92 3.22 -6.50 -12.78
N LEU A 93 2.41 -5.45 -12.60
CA LEU A 93 1.21 -5.41 -11.75
C LEU A 93 0.02 -4.79 -12.52
N PRO A 94 -0.55 -5.48 -13.52
CA PRO A 94 -1.52 -4.90 -14.46
C PRO A 94 -2.84 -4.42 -13.83
N ASP A 95 -3.24 -4.97 -12.68
CA ASP A 95 -4.50 -4.62 -12.00
C ASP A 95 -4.40 -3.37 -11.11
N SER A 96 -3.23 -2.73 -11.03
CA SER A 96 -2.91 -1.68 -10.07
C SER A 96 -3.40 -0.26 -10.43
N SER A 97 -4.39 -0.12 -11.31
CA SER A 97 -4.58 1.11 -12.10
C SER A 97 -5.28 2.29 -11.40
N GLN A 98 -5.79 2.16 -10.17
CA GLN A 98 -6.85 3.07 -9.70
C GLN A 98 -6.48 4.27 -8.80
N SER A 99 -5.25 4.48 -8.32
CA SER A 99 -5.05 5.62 -7.38
C SER A 99 -3.63 6.20 -7.30
N GLY A 100 -2.72 5.79 -8.19
CA GLY A 100 -1.31 6.18 -8.10
C GLY A 100 -0.58 5.57 -6.89
N THR A 101 -1.26 4.73 -6.10
CA THR A 101 -0.72 3.60 -5.34
C THR A 101 -1.00 2.33 -6.13
N TRP A 102 -0.15 1.32 -5.99
CA TRP A 102 -0.29 0.09 -6.76
C TRP A 102 -1.15 -0.95 -6.01
N SER A 103 -2.47 -0.81 -6.05
CA SER A 103 -3.35 -1.76 -5.35
C SER A 103 -3.70 -2.97 -6.22
N ILE A 104 -3.23 -4.17 -5.87
CA ILE A 104 -3.86 -5.42 -6.33
C ILE A 104 -5.04 -5.70 -5.39
N PRO A 105 -6.20 -6.18 -5.88
CA PRO A 105 -7.26 -6.64 -5.00
C PRO A 105 -6.68 -7.65 -4.02
N PRO A 106 -6.70 -7.35 -2.72
CA PRO A 106 -6.10 -8.22 -1.74
C PRO A 106 -6.82 -9.57 -1.72
N LEU A 107 -6.19 -10.63 -2.26
CA LEU A 107 -6.70 -11.98 -2.06
C LEU A 107 -6.27 -12.45 -0.67
N PRO A 108 -7.17 -13.06 0.11
CA PRO A 108 -6.77 -13.70 1.36
C PRO A 108 -5.75 -14.78 1.01
N PRO A 109 -4.51 -14.70 1.53
CA PRO A 109 -3.46 -15.62 1.12
C PRO A 109 -3.73 -17.06 1.60
N MET A 110 -4.58 -17.22 2.61
CA MET A 110 -4.97 -18.51 3.15
C MET A 110 -6.43 -18.48 3.65
N ASN A 111 -7.16 -19.59 3.52
CA ASN A 111 -8.54 -19.65 3.98
C ASN A 111 -8.63 -19.82 5.50
N PRO A 112 -9.71 -19.35 6.14
CA PRO A 112 -9.91 -19.53 7.58
C PRO A 112 -9.80 -20.97 8.09
N SER A 113 -10.16 -21.96 7.26
CA SER A 113 -10.07 -23.39 7.59
C SER A 113 -8.65 -23.92 7.68
N GLU A 114 -7.69 -23.22 7.08
CA GLU A 114 -6.28 -23.60 7.02
C GLU A 114 -5.48 -22.90 8.13
N TRP A 115 -6.09 -21.97 8.89
CA TRP A 115 -5.41 -21.28 9.98
C TRP A 115 -5.11 -22.22 11.16
N HIS A 116 -3.84 -22.31 11.52
CA HIS A 116 -3.40 -23.00 12.73
C HIS A 116 -3.53 -22.08 13.94
N LEU A 117 -4.76 -21.92 14.45
CA LEU A 117 -5.04 -21.06 15.60
C LEU A 117 -4.96 -21.78 16.94
N ASP A 118 -5.21 -23.09 16.94
CA ASP A 118 -5.27 -23.94 18.12
C ASP A 118 -4.64 -25.29 17.80
N ARG A 119 -3.70 -25.72 18.62
CA ARG A 119 -3.07 -27.04 18.54
C ARG A 119 -3.12 -27.66 19.92
N VAL A 120 -3.32 -28.97 19.99
CA VAL A 120 -3.23 -29.69 21.26
C VAL A 120 -1.76 -30.04 21.58
N GLU A 121 -1.38 -29.84 22.83
CA GLU A 121 -0.10 -30.25 23.42
C GLU A 121 -0.35 -31.31 24.50
N TRP A 122 0.49 -32.34 24.55
CA TRP A 122 0.44 -33.33 25.62
C TRP A 122 1.07 -32.78 26.89
N ASN A 123 0.29 -32.73 27.98
CA ASN A 123 0.80 -32.33 29.29
C ASN A 123 0.97 -33.53 30.21
N GLU A 124 2.22 -33.98 30.38
CA GLU A 124 2.56 -35.14 31.23
C GLU A 124 2.11 -34.99 32.69
N LYS A 125 2.08 -33.77 33.23
CA LYS A 125 1.71 -33.53 34.64
C LYS A 125 0.22 -33.73 34.88
N VAL A 126 -0.59 -33.41 33.86
CA VAL A 126 -2.05 -33.54 33.91
C VAL A 126 -2.50 -34.88 33.33
N GLY A 127 -1.66 -35.51 32.50
CA GLY A 127 -2.00 -36.73 31.77
C GLY A 127 -3.11 -36.47 30.75
N ALA A 128 -3.10 -35.30 30.10
CA ALA A 128 -4.13 -34.90 29.15
C ALA A 128 -3.57 -34.01 28.03
N TRP A 129 -4.21 -34.09 26.87
CA TRP A 129 -4.03 -33.15 25.76
C TRP A 129 -4.71 -31.82 26.10
N LEU A 130 -3.96 -30.73 26.10
CA LEU A 130 -4.43 -29.38 26.42
C LEU A 130 -4.24 -28.44 25.23
N PRO A 131 -5.09 -27.40 25.05
CA PRO A 131 -4.86 -26.37 24.04
C PRO A 131 -3.55 -25.61 24.28
N ASP A 132 -2.78 -25.40 23.22
CA ASP A 132 -1.56 -24.58 23.24
C ASP A 132 -1.90 -23.13 22.82
N PRO A 133 -1.85 -22.14 23.74
CA PRO A 133 -2.07 -20.75 23.40
C PRO A 133 -0.99 -20.15 22.48
N LEU A 134 0.19 -20.79 22.37
CA LEU A 134 1.28 -20.36 21.50
C LEU A 134 1.09 -20.79 20.04
N ALA A 135 0.24 -21.77 19.76
CA ALA A 135 -0.01 -22.30 18.42
C ALA A 135 -0.28 -21.22 17.37
N ARG A 136 -1.07 -20.19 17.71
CA ARG A 136 -1.39 -19.06 16.82
C ARG A 136 -0.19 -18.20 16.40
N TYR A 137 0.91 -18.27 17.15
CA TYR A 137 2.13 -17.53 16.89
C TYR A 137 3.16 -18.37 16.11
N GLU A 138 2.91 -19.66 15.95
CA GLU A 138 3.77 -20.57 15.20
C GLU A 138 3.77 -20.25 13.70
N GLN A 139 4.80 -20.73 13.02
CA GLN A 139 4.83 -20.73 11.57
C GLN A 139 3.69 -21.58 11.01
N ASP A 140 3.06 -21.10 9.94
CA ASP A 140 2.12 -21.91 9.17
C ASP A 140 2.87 -23.14 8.60
N GLY A 141 2.34 -24.32 8.86
CA GLY A 141 2.96 -25.60 8.57
C GLY A 141 1.90 -26.65 8.22
N PRO A 142 2.25 -27.94 8.16
CA PRO A 142 1.25 -28.97 7.90
C PRO A 142 0.22 -28.98 9.03
N LYS A 143 -1.04 -29.22 8.68
CA LYS A 143 -2.10 -29.45 9.67
C LYS A 143 -1.76 -30.74 10.44
N LEU A 144 -1.51 -30.62 11.74
CA LEU A 144 -1.25 -31.77 12.60
C LEU A 144 -2.49 -32.11 13.42
N ASP A 145 -2.97 -33.35 13.30
CA ASP A 145 -4.04 -33.88 14.11
C ASP A 145 -3.55 -35.15 14.85
N VAL A 146 -4.04 -35.38 16.07
CA VAL A 146 -3.82 -36.61 16.83
C VAL A 146 -5.16 -37.26 17.14
N LYS A 147 -5.23 -38.58 16.95
CA LYS A 147 -6.44 -39.36 17.27
C LYS A 147 -6.06 -40.64 17.99
N GLU A 148 -6.91 -41.03 18.94
CA GLU A 148 -6.86 -42.34 19.59
C GLU A 148 -7.48 -43.39 18.66
N ASP A 149 -6.74 -44.46 18.37
CA ASP A 149 -7.19 -45.64 17.61
C ASP A 149 -6.97 -46.90 18.46
N GLY A 150 -7.95 -47.20 19.31
CA GLY A 150 -7.91 -48.38 20.19
C GLY A 150 -6.92 -48.23 21.35
N LYS A 151 -5.71 -48.79 21.19
CA LYS A 151 -4.62 -48.69 22.19
C LYS A 151 -3.43 -47.87 21.68
N GLU A 152 -3.54 -47.36 20.45
CA GLU A 152 -2.49 -46.63 19.78
C GLU A 152 -2.95 -45.19 19.52
N TRP A 153 -1.97 -44.30 19.40
CA TRP A 153 -2.15 -42.91 19.06
C TRP A 153 -1.65 -42.68 17.64
N VAL A 154 -2.51 -42.16 16.78
CA VAL A 154 -2.21 -41.92 15.37
C VAL A 154 -2.02 -40.42 15.14
N THR A 155 -0.86 -40.03 14.62
CA THR A 155 -0.59 -38.67 14.18
C THR A 155 -0.92 -38.53 12.69
N TYR A 156 -1.52 -37.42 12.32
CA TYR A 156 -1.81 -37.07 10.93
C TYR A 156 -1.12 -35.75 10.58
N SER A 157 -0.50 -35.69 9.40
CA SER A 157 0.03 -34.47 8.80
C SER A 157 -0.70 -34.20 7.49
N ASP A 158 -1.36 -33.05 7.36
CA ASP A 158 -2.20 -32.67 6.20
C ASP A 158 -3.28 -33.71 5.83
N GLY A 159 -3.74 -34.46 6.83
CA GLY A 159 -4.74 -35.52 6.65
C GLY A 159 -4.16 -36.88 6.25
N GLU A 160 -2.85 -36.99 6.04
CA GLU A 160 -2.15 -38.26 5.83
C GLU A 160 -1.63 -38.82 7.16
N GLU A 161 -1.70 -40.14 7.33
CA GLU A 161 -1.17 -40.82 8.52
C GLU A 161 0.36 -40.72 8.53
N ASP A 162 0.91 -40.05 9.56
CA ASP A 162 2.35 -39.83 9.73
C ASP A 162 2.98 -40.93 10.60
N GLY A 163 2.26 -41.43 11.60
CA GLY A 163 2.71 -42.55 12.43
C GLY A 163 1.70 -43.05 13.46
N ARG A 164 1.98 -44.22 14.03
CA ARG A 164 1.24 -44.84 15.14
C ARG A 164 2.17 -45.06 16.31
N PHE A 165 1.70 -44.74 17.51
CA PHE A 165 2.50 -44.73 18.74
C PHE A 165 1.76 -45.41 19.88
N GLU A 166 2.49 -46.07 20.79
CA GLU A 166 1.87 -46.75 21.93
C GLU A 166 1.50 -45.78 23.06
N THR A 167 2.14 -44.60 23.08
CA THR A 167 1.96 -43.60 24.14
C THR A 167 1.69 -42.20 23.58
N GLU A 168 0.98 -41.38 24.35
CA GLU A 168 0.69 -39.99 24.05
C GLU A 168 1.97 -39.15 23.92
N ALA A 169 2.97 -39.46 24.74
CA ALA A 169 4.25 -38.77 24.75
C ALA A 169 5.03 -39.00 23.45
N GLU A 170 5.05 -40.23 22.93
CA GLU A 170 5.69 -40.54 21.66
C GLU A 170 4.98 -39.87 20.47
N ALA A 171 3.65 -39.88 20.47
CA ALA A 171 2.87 -39.15 19.48
C ALA A 171 3.15 -37.64 19.51
N TYR A 172 3.28 -37.06 20.71
CA TYR A 172 3.61 -35.65 20.87
C TYR A 172 5.03 -35.32 20.38
N GLU A 173 6.03 -36.15 20.69
CA GLU A 173 7.39 -35.95 20.20
C GLU A 173 7.50 -36.04 18.67
N GLN A 174 6.71 -36.91 18.03
CA GLN A 174 6.61 -36.91 16.57
C GLN A 174 6.02 -35.61 16.04
N MET A 175 4.94 -35.09 16.63
CA MET A 175 4.37 -33.80 16.22
C MET A 175 5.41 -32.68 16.31
N LYS A 176 6.18 -32.62 17.42
CA LYS A 176 7.27 -31.64 17.57
C LYS A 176 8.32 -31.76 16.48
N LYS A 177 8.67 -32.98 16.07
CA LYS A 177 9.63 -33.22 15.00
C LYS A 177 9.13 -32.67 13.67
N VAL A 178 7.85 -32.88 13.35
CA VAL A 178 7.23 -32.32 12.14
C VAL A 178 7.21 -30.80 12.19
N LEU A 179 6.85 -30.20 13.33
CA LEU A 179 6.90 -28.75 13.53
C LEU A 179 8.29 -28.17 13.30
N LYS A 180 9.32 -28.78 13.92
CA LYS A 180 10.72 -28.36 13.76
C LYS A 180 11.18 -28.45 12.30
N LYS A 181 10.68 -29.43 11.54
CA LYS A 181 10.97 -29.55 10.10
C LYS A 181 10.26 -28.46 9.30
N ALA A 182 8.96 -28.24 9.53
CA ALA A 182 8.19 -27.20 8.84
C ALA A 182 8.77 -25.80 9.06
N ASP A 183 9.33 -25.57 10.25
CA ASP A 183 9.98 -24.33 10.66
C ASP A 183 11.20 -23.89 9.84
N THR A 184 11.78 -24.82 9.06
CA THR A 184 12.91 -24.53 8.17
C THR A 184 12.47 -23.96 6.82
N LEU A 185 11.17 -24.01 6.52
CA LEU A 185 10.59 -23.54 5.26
C LEU A 185 10.42 -22.02 5.25
N ASN A 186 10.51 -21.41 4.05
CA ASN A 186 10.19 -20.01 3.84
C ASN A 186 8.67 -19.80 3.64
N SER A 187 7.89 -19.98 4.70
CA SER A 187 6.42 -19.94 4.64
C SER A 187 5.84 -18.60 4.20
N GLN A 188 6.53 -17.49 4.47
CA GLN A 188 6.11 -16.17 4.00
C GLN A 188 6.07 -16.11 2.47
N GLU A 189 7.09 -16.65 1.78
CA GLU A 189 7.12 -16.68 0.31
C GLU A 189 6.06 -17.61 -0.27
N MET A 190 5.72 -18.69 0.44
CA MET A 190 4.66 -19.62 0.01
C MET A 190 3.25 -19.00 0.12
N ILE A 191 3.04 -18.10 1.07
CA ILE A 191 1.72 -17.54 1.42
C ILE A 191 1.51 -16.17 0.76
N PHE A 192 2.55 -15.33 0.70
CA PHE A 192 2.49 -14.00 0.10
C PHE A 192 3.24 -13.99 -1.23
N GLY A 193 2.52 -14.25 -2.32
CA GLY A 193 3.06 -14.13 -3.67
C GLY A 193 3.52 -12.71 -4.02
N GLU A 194 2.98 -11.70 -3.34
CA GLU A 194 3.19 -10.26 -3.58
C GLU A 194 4.13 -9.61 -2.55
N HIS A 195 5.30 -10.21 -2.29
CA HIS A 195 6.24 -9.74 -1.27
C HIS A 195 7.64 -9.43 -1.88
N PRO A 196 8.41 -8.45 -1.36
CA PRO A 196 9.76 -8.10 -1.84
C PRO A 196 10.76 -9.24 -1.94
N ARG A 197 10.56 -10.27 -1.11
CA ARG A 197 11.42 -11.45 -1.04
C ARG A 197 11.01 -12.56 -2.00
N HIS A 198 9.81 -12.47 -2.57
CA HIS A 198 9.36 -13.42 -3.57
C HIS A 198 10.21 -13.25 -4.84
N HIS A 199 10.77 -14.35 -5.36
CA HIS A 199 11.67 -14.32 -6.51
C HIS A 199 11.13 -13.48 -7.68
N ARG A 200 9.83 -13.63 -8.01
CA ARG A 200 9.11 -12.87 -9.05
C ARG A 200 9.27 -11.35 -8.98
N TYR A 201 9.38 -10.78 -7.78
CA TYR A 201 9.40 -9.33 -7.57
C TYR A 201 10.74 -8.81 -7.03
N ARG A 202 11.74 -9.69 -6.84
CA ARG A 202 13.06 -9.29 -6.30
C ARG A 202 13.75 -8.25 -7.20
N ALA A 203 13.72 -8.45 -8.51
CA ALA A 203 14.26 -7.52 -9.49
C ALA A 203 13.58 -6.13 -9.42
N LEU A 204 12.29 -6.07 -9.06
CA LEU A 204 11.55 -4.82 -8.89
C LEU A 204 12.12 -3.99 -7.72
N TYR A 205 12.35 -4.62 -6.57
CA TYR A 205 12.87 -3.93 -5.38
C TYR A 205 14.33 -3.48 -5.52
N ASN A 206 15.11 -4.22 -6.30
CA ASN A 206 16.50 -3.85 -6.62
C ASN A 206 16.61 -2.79 -7.73
N THR A 207 15.53 -2.51 -8.46
CA THR A 207 15.59 -1.57 -9.58
C THR A 207 15.75 -0.12 -9.08
N THR A 208 16.74 0.57 -9.63
CA THR A 208 16.93 2.01 -9.37
C THR A 208 16.28 2.84 -10.48
N PRO A 209 15.60 3.95 -10.14
CA PRO A 209 15.01 4.81 -11.15
C PRO A 209 16.11 5.43 -12.02
N PRO A 210 15.92 5.50 -13.36
CA PRO A 210 16.87 6.13 -14.27
C PRO A 210 17.18 7.58 -13.86
N GLN A 211 18.46 7.97 -13.90
CA GLN A 211 18.85 9.35 -13.57
C GLN A 211 18.26 10.37 -14.54
N ILE A 212 18.34 10.08 -15.85
CA ILE A 212 17.83 10.93 -16.94
C ILE A 212 16.61 10.23 -17.56
N THR A 213 15.50 10.97 -17.62
CA THR A 213 14.24 10.50 -18.22
C THR A 213 13.82 11.41 -19.38
N ALA A 214 12.90 10.93 -20.24
CA ALA A 214 12.29 11.77 -21.26
C ALA A 214 11.65 13.04 -20.65
N ARG A 215 10.94 12.89 -19.53
CA ARG A 215 10.34 14.01 -18.79
C ARG A 215 11.38 15.04 -18.34
N PHE A 216 12.50 14.59 -17.77
CA PHE A 216 13.60 15.48 -17.40
C PHE A 216 14.08 16.29 -18.60
N LEU A 217 14.38 15.62 -19.72
CA LEU A 217 14.91 16.28 -20.92
C LEU A 217 13.92 17.32 -21.46
N PHE A 218 12.65 16.94 -21.64
CA PHE A 218 11.64 17.87 -22.13
C PHE A 218 11.48 19.10 -21.21
N HIS A 219 11.41 18.90 -19.89
CA HIS A 219 11.28 20.01 -18.94
C HIS A 219 12.56 20.87 -18.87
N SER A 220 13.74 20.28 -18.96
CA SER A 220 15.01 21.02 -19.04
C SER A 220 15.09 21.86 -20.32
N PHE A 221 14.74 21.30 -21.48
CA PHE A 221 14.71 22.08 -22.73
C PHE A 221 13.65 23.18 -22.71
N SER A 222 12.51 22.97 -22.05
CA SER A 222 11.50 24.01 -21.83
C SER A 222 12.08 25.21 -21.07
N VAL A 223 12.85 24.95 -20.00
CA VAL A 223 13.57 26.01 -19.27
C VAL A 223 14.59 26.69 -20.17
N MET A 224 15.39 25.92 -20.94
CA MET A 224 16.38 26.50 -21.85
C MET A 224 15.75 27.41 -22.91
N PHE A 225 14.59 27.05 -23.45
CA PHE A 225 13.88 27.87 -24.44
C PHE A 225 13.38 29.17 -23.79
N LEU A 226 12.85 29.13 -22.57
CA LEU A 226 12.46 30.34 -21.83
C LEU A 226 13.67 31.25 -21.56
N THR A 227 14.79 30.66 -21.14
CA THR A 227 16.05 31.37 -20.95
C THR A 227 16.53 32.02 -22.24
N GLY A 228 16.42 31.32 -23.38
CA GLY A 228 16.77 31.85 -24.70
C GLY A 228 15.87 33.01 -25.13
N VAL A 229 14.56 32.90 -24.95
CA VAL A 229 13.60 34.00 -25.19
C VAL A 229 13.99 35.21 -24.37
N TRP A 230 14.29 35.01 -23.09
CA TRP A 230 14.67 36.11 -22.21
C TRP A 230 15.97 36.79 -22.64
N LEU A 231 17.00 36.01 -22.99
CA LEU A 231 18.29 36.55 -23.43
C LEU A 231 18.21 37.34 -24.74
N SER A 232 17.14 37.16 -25.52
CA SER A 232 16.92 37.90 -26.76
C SER A 232 16.51 39.36 -26.55
N PHE A 233 15.95 39.71 -25.39
CA PHE A 233 15.61 41.11 -25.08
C PHE A 233 16.88 41.92 -24.83
N PRO A 234 17.05 43.11 -25.43
CA PRO A 234 18.24 43.93 -25.26
C PRO A 234 18.39 44.43 -23.82
N VAL A 235 19.64 44.59 -23.37
CA VAL A 235 19.96 45.13 -22.03
C VAL A 235 19.42 46.57 -21.92
N GLY A 236 18.71 46.87 -20.82
CA GLY A 236 18.10 48.18 -20.58
C GLY A 236 16.65 48.05 -20.09
N GLU A 237 15.82 49.05 -20.40
CA GLU A 237 14.42 49.11 -19.94
C GLU A 237 13.58 47.91 -20.41
N GLU A 238 13.79 47.42 -21.64
CA GLU A 238 13.05 46.27 -22.18
C GLU A 238 13.33 45.00 -21.38
N ARG A 239 14.59 44.71 -21.06
CA ARG A 239 14.97 43.56 -20.22
C ARG A 239 14.50 43.75 -18.77
N GLN A 240 14.54 44.96 -18.23
CA GLN A 240 13.97 45.25 -16.90
C GLN A 240 12.45 45.04 -16.85
N ALA A 241 11.72 45.36 -17.92
CA ALA A 241 10.28 45.12 -18.01
C ALA A 241 9.91 43.63 -17.92
N THR A 242 10.85 42.73 -18.23
CA THR A 242 10.65 41.27 -18.11
C THR A 242 10.91 40.71 -16.71
N MET A 243 11.43 41.51 -15.77
CA MET A 243 11.72 41.09 -14.39
C MET A 243 10.54 40.41 -13.67
N PRO A 244 9.28 40.85 -13.81
CA PRO A 244 8.14 40.16 -13.20
C PRO A 244 8.02 38.69 -13.65
N PHE A 245 8.36 38.38 -14.90
CA PHE A 245 8.32 37.01 -15.42
C PHE A 245 9.45 36.13 -14.86
N LEU A 246 10.65 36.69 -14.67
CA LEU A 246 11.74 35.97 -14.01
C LEU A 246 11.45 35.68 -12.54
N MET A 247 10.86 36.65 -11.83
CA MET A 247 10.38 36.49 -10.45
C MET A 247 9.28 35.43 -10.37
N ALA A 248 8.33 35.44 -11.32
CA ALA A 248 7.33 34.38 -11.42
C ALA A 248 7.98 33.01 -11.64
N GLY A 249 8.97 32.90 -12.54
CA GLY A 249 9.74 31.68 -12.76
C GLY A 249 10.45 31.17 -11.50
N LEU A 250 11.06 32.07 -10.72
CA LEU A 250 11.68 31.74 -9.43
C LEU A 250 10.65 31.18 -8.43
N ILE A 251 9.52 31.86 -8.27
CA ILE A 251 8.45 31.45 -7.36
C ILE A 251 7.87 30.09 -7.78
N ILE A 252 7.61 29.91 -9.08
CA ILE A 252 7.12 28.64 -9.64
C ILE A 252 8.13 27.52 -9.42
N GLY A 253 9.42 27.78 -9.66
CA GLY A 253 10.49 26.82 -9.40
C GLY A 253 10.55 26.41 -7.93
N ALA A 254 10.54 27.39 -7.01
CA ALA A 254 10.56 27.14 -5.58
C ALA A 254 9.32 26.37 -5.10
N ALA A 255 8.12 26.80 -5.51
CA ALA A 255 6.87 26.11 -5.21
C ALA A 255 6.88 24.67 -5.75
N SER A 256 7.39 24.46 -6.97
CA SER A 256 7.53 23.16 -7.59
C SER A 256 8.44 22.22 -6.78
N VAL A 257 9.58 22.71 -6.28
CA VAL A 257 10.48 21.94 -5.40
C VAL A 257 9.78 21.56 -4.10
N ILE A 258 9.10 22.52 -3.45
CA ILE A 258 8.39 22.30 -2.18
C ILE A 258 7.29 21.25 -2.35
N ILE A 259 6.41 21.43 -3.35
CA ILE A 259 5.33 20.48 -3.66
C ILE A 259 5.92 19.11 -3.97
N SER A 260 6.95 19.05 -4.82
CA SER A 260 7.60 17.80 -5.20
C SER A 260 8.21 17.09 -3.99
N TYR A 261 8.81 17.81 -3.05
CA TYR A 261 9.39 17.26 -1.82
C TYR A 261 8.31 16.61 -0.94
N PHE A 262 7.22 17.32 -0.64
CA PHE A 262 6.14 16.77 0.20
C PHE A 262 5.44 15.58 -0.45
N LEU A 263 5.24 15.61 -1.77
CA LEU A 263 4.69 14.47 -2.51
C LEU A 263 5.65 13.27 -2.56
N ASN A 264 6.98 13.50 -2.49
CA ASN A 264 7.98 12.43 -2.55
C ASN A 264 8.30 11.81 -1.20
N LYS A 265 8.15 12.56 -0.10
CA LYS A 265 8.57 12.12 1.24
C LYS A 265 7.98 10.75 1.59
N ARG A 266 6.67 10.57 1.39
CA ARG A 266 5.97 9.30 1.64
C ARG A 266 6.40 8.17 0.70
N VAL A 267 6.75 8.51 -0.54
CA VAL A 267 7.22 7.52 -1.52
C VAL A 267 8.57 6.97 -1.10
N MET A 268 9.50 7.85 -0.68
CA MET A 268 10.82 7.41 -0.23
C MET A 268 10.72 6.61 1.07
N GLU A 269 9.87 7.02 2.01
CA GLU A 269 9.62 6.27 3.25
C GLU A 269 9.15 4.83 2.99
N ALA A 270 8.24 4.63 2.03
CA ALA A 270 7.76 3.30 1.64
C ALA A 270 8.80 2.46 0.88
N TRP A 271 9.75 3.08 0.17
CA TRP A 271 10.81 2.38 -0.57
C TRP A 271 12.06 2.09 0.26
N ASP A 272 12.33 2.91 1.27
CA ASP A 272 13.54 2.82 2.11
C ASP A 272 13.32 1.94 3.35
N THR A 273 12.09 1.50 3.61
CA THR A 273 11.76 0.59 4.71
C THR A 273 11.69 -0.83 4.17
N VAL A 274 12.36 -1.77 4.85
CA VAL A 274 12.33 -3.19 4.51
C VAL A 274 11.26 -3.85 5.36
N THR A 275 10.38 -4.62 4.72
CA THR A 275 9.38 -5.43 5.41
C THR A 275 10.05 -6.50 6.25
N SER A 276 9.73 -6.51 7.55
CA SER A 276 10.25 -7.46 8.52
C SER A 276 9.43 -8.76 8.50
N ILE A 277 10.11 -9.88 8.70
CA ILE A 277 9.47 -11.17 8.98
C ILE A 277 9.03 -11.16 10.45
N VAL A 278 7.76 -11.48 10.73
CA VAL A 278 7.18 -11.50 12.09
C VAL A 278 7.99 -12.37 13.04
N LYS A 279 8.39 -13.57 12.59
CA LYS A 279 9.23 -14.52 13.33
C LYS A 279 10.55 -13.94 13.84
N PHE A 280 11.09 -12.91 13.18
CA PHE A 280 12.37 -12.27 13.49
C PHE A 280 12.21 -10.77 13.78
N VAL A 281 11.01 -10.32 14.13
CA VAL A 281 10.74 -8.91 14.38
C VAL A 281 11.36 -8.48 15.72
N ASP A 282 12.07 -7.36 15.70
CA ASP A 282 12.65 -6.73 16.87
C ASP A 282 11.81 -5.54 17.35
N ALA A 283 12.01 -5.14 18.61
CA ALA A 283 11.43 -3.91 19.15
C ALA A 283 11.93 -2.68 18.38
N GLY A 284 11.03 -1.74 18.07
CA GLY A 284 11.33 -0.58 17.23
C GLY A 284 10.33 -0.38 16.11
N HIS A 285 10.61 0.53 15.18
CA HIS A 285 9.72 0.80 14.05
C HIS A 285 9.94 -0.22 12.94
N ASN A 286 8.93 -1.04 12.66
CA ASN A 286 8.96 -2.08 11.65
C ASN A 286 7.82 -1.91 10.66
N GLU A 287 8.06 -2.39 9.44
CA GLU A 287 7.04 -2.61 8.42
C GLU A 287 6.71 -4.10 8.42
N LEU A 288 5.42 -4.41 8.44
CA LEU A 288 4.91 -5.78 8.47
C LEU A 288 3.79 -5.91 7.46
N VAL A 289 3.76 -7.05 6.78
CA VAL A 289 2.66 -7.47 5.94
C VAL A 289 2.21 -8.85 6.39
N GLY A 290 0.90 -9.01 6.54
CA GLY A 290 0.34 -10.28 6.96
C GLY A 290 -1.15 -10.35 6.72
N GLN A 291 -1.75 -11.45 7.16
CA GLN A 291 -3.16 -11.69 7.13
C GLN A 291 -3.78 -11.39 8.49
N VAL A 292 -4.95 -10.78 8.50
CA VAL A 292 -5.73 -10.53 9.72
C VAL A 292 -6.31 -11.85 10.22
N ARG A 293 -5.93 -12.25 11.43
CA ARG A 293 -6.42 -13.43 12.14
C ARG A 293 -6.97 -13.05 13.53
N PRO A 294 -7.77 -13.92 14.17
CA PRO A 294 -8.28 -13.66 15.51
C PRO A 294 -7.16 -13.51 16.55
N ALA A 295 -7.19 -12.41 17.31
CA ALA A 295 -6.25 -12.19 18.43
C ALA A 295 -6.54 -13.11 19.63
N SER A 296 -7.80 -13.49 19.83
CA SER A 296 -8.29 -14.42 20.86
C SER A 296 -9.30 -15.41 20.24
N PHE A 297 -9.77 -16.39 21.01
CA PHE A 297 -10.89 -17.25 20.61
C PHE A 297 -12.26 -16.64 20.94
N GLU A 298 -12.29 -15.42 21.47
CA GLU A 298 -13.54 -14.73 21.74
C GLU A 298 -14.18 -14.30 20.42
N PRO A 299 -15.50 -14.49 20.25
CA PRO A 299 -16.17 -14.07 19.04
C PRO A 299 -16.12 -12.55 18.92
N LEU A 300 -15.80 -12.06 17.72
CA LEU A 300 -15.88 -10.64 17.41
C LEU A 300 -17.34 -10.17 17.45
N GLU A 301 -17.54 -8.90 17.81
CA GLU A 301 -18.86 -8.30 17.84
C GLU A 301 -19.51 -8.31 16.45
N THR A 302 -20.75 -8.80 16.38
CA THR A 302 -21.58 -8.73 15.19
C THR A 302 -22.02 -7.29 14.93
N VAL A 303 -21.69 -6.76 13.76
CA VAL A 303 -21.98 -5.38 13.39
C VAL A 303 -23.37 -5.25 12.78
N HIS A 304 -24.19 -4.37 13.34
CA HIS A 304 -25.51 -4.00 12.82
C HIS A 304 -25.47 -2.57 12.26
N VAL A 305 -25.45 -2.42 10.93
CA VAL A 305 -25.36 -1.09 10.31
C VAL A 305 -26.61 -0.28 10.63
N ASP A 306 -26.43 0.90 11.24
CA ASP A 306 -27.49 1.84 11.65
C ASP A 306 -28.62 1.17 12.48
N GLY A 307 -28.28 0.11 13.22
CA GLY A 307 -29.20 -0.65 14.10
C GLY A 307 -30.14 -1.63 13.37
N TYR A 308 -30.01 -1.80 12.06
CA TYR A 308 -30.82 -2.75 11.30
C TYR A 308 -30.35 -4.19 11.56
N ARG A 309 -31.30 -5.11 11.72
CA ARG A 309 -31.05 -6.53 12.09
C ARG A 309 -31.39 -7.53 10.99
N ASP A 310 -31.67 -7.05 9.78
CA ASP A 310 -31.81 -7.94 8.63
C ASP A 310 -30.45 -8.53 8.27
N SER A 311 -30.40 -9.80 7.81
CA SER A 311 -29.13 -10.47 7.46
C SER A 311 -28.25 -9.65 6.51
N SER A 312 -28.85 -8.95 5.56
CA SER A 312 -28.16 -8.07 4.60
C SER A 312 -27.69 -6.72 5.15
N TRP A 313 -27.82 -6.48 6.45
CA TRP A 313 -27.37 -5.32 7.24
C TRP A 313 -26.47 -5.73 8.41
N THR A 314 -26.23 -7.03 8.56
CA THR A 314 -25.49 -7.62 9.65
C THR A 314 -24.20 -8.23 9.11
N PHE A 315 -23.08 -7.94 9.76
CA PHE A 315 -21.76 -8.36 9.32
C PHE A 315 -20.97 -8.94 10.49
N ASP A 316 -20.41 -10.12 10.27
CA ASP A 316 -19.56 -10.80 11.24
C ASP A 316 -18.10 -10.74 10.81
N ASN A 317 -17.21 -11.06 11.75
CA ASN A 317 -15.77 -11.20 11.54
C ASN A 317 -15.05 -9.91 11.10
N LEU A 318 -15.57 -8.74 11.49
CA LEU A 318 -14.91 -7.45 11.26
C LEU A 318 -14.09 -7.08 12.49
N VAL A 319 -12.76 -7.03 12.34
CA VAL A 319 -11.85 -6.54 13.41
C VAL A 319 -11.85 -5.02 13.49
N ALA A 320 -12.23 -4.37 12.40
CA ALA A 320 -12.35 -2.92 12.31
C ALA A 320 -13.43 -2.57 11.32
N TRP A 321 -14.24 -1.57 11.64
CA TRP A 321 -15.28 -1.12 10.74
C TRP A 321 -15.68 0.31 11.02
N ASN A 322 -16.22 0.95 9.98
CA ASN A 322 -16.87 2.24 10.06
C ASN A 322 -18.01 2.25 9.05
N TRP A 323 -19.23 2.54 9.51
CA TRP A 323 -20.37 2.76 8.62
C TRP A 323 -20.80 4.22 8.67
N SER A 324 -21.33 4.71 7.54
CA SER A 324 -21.92 6.03 7.46
C SER A 324 -23.28 6.01 6.77
N TYR A 325 -24.22 6.75 7.35
CA TYR A 325 -25.52 7.06 6.78
C TYR A 325 -25.50 8.50 6.28
N SER A 326 -25.67 8.66 4.96
CA SER A 326 -25.67 9.93 4.26
C SER A 326 -26.96 10.13 3.47
N VAL A 327 -27.36 11.39 3.28
CA VAL A 327 -28.51 11.76 2.47
C VAL A 327 -28.11 12.73 1.37
N TYR A 328 -28.72 12.60 0.20
CA TYR A 328 -28.60 13.60 -0.85
C TYR A 328 -29.63 14.71 -0.59
N HIS A 329 -29.13 15.81 -0.03
CA HIS A 329 -29.94 16.93 0.44
C HIS A 329 -29.79 18.11 -0.50
N CYS A 330 -30.91 18.67 -0.93
CA CYS A 330 -30.96 19.86 -1.76
C CYS A 330 -31.40 21.07 -0.94
N TRP A 331 -30.75 22.22 -1.17
CA TRP A 331 -31.15 23.50 -0.60
C TRP A 331 -31.06 24.59 -1.66
N LYS A 332 -31.77 25.68 -1.40
CA LYS A 332 -31.76 26.86 -2.26
C LYS A 332 -30.74 27.85 -1.74
N GLU A 333 -29.73 28.16 -2.55
CA GLU A 333 -28.72 29.16 -2.25
C GLU A 333 -29.01 30.44 -3.05
N ARG A 334 -28.98 31.58 -2.36
CA ARG A 334 -29.12 32.89 -3.01
C ARG A 334 -27.74 33.41 -3.35
N TYR A 335 -27.54 33.74 -4.61
CA TYR A 335 -26.32 34.41 -5.06
C TYR A 335 -26.68 35.72 -5.74
N GLN A 336 -25.74 36.65 -5.72
CA GLN A 336 -25.87 37.94 -6.38
C GLN A 336 -25.04 37.89 -7.66
N ASP A 337 -25.62 38.30 -8.78
CA ASP A 337 -24.87 38.43 -10.03
C ASP A 337 -23.99 39.69 -10.02
N SER A 338 -23.16 39.85 -11.06
CA SER A 338 -22.29 41.01 -11.26
C SER A 338 -23.04 42.34 -11.40
N GLU A 339 -24.36 42.29 -11.60
CA GLU A 339 -25.25 43.44 -11.72
C GLU A 339 -25.99 43.76 -10.41
N GLY A 340 -25.71 43.02 -9.33
CA GLY A 340 -26.30 43.24 -8.01
C GLY A 340 -27.69 42.62 -7.83
N LYS A 341 -28.18 41.82 -8.78
CA LYS A 341 -29.49 41.16 -8.71
C LYS A 341 -29.39 39.80 -8.04
N TRP A 342 -30.35 39.53 -7.15
CA TRP A 342 -30.44 38.26 -6.44
C TRP A 342 -31.07 37.18 -7.31
N HIS A 343 -30.37 36.06 -7.44
CA HIS A 343 -30.87 34.83 -8.04
C HIS A 343 -30.88 33.71 -7.00
N THR A 344 -31.59 32.63 -7.33
CA THR A 344 -31.63 31.43 -6.48
C THR A 344 -31.20 30.24 -7.31
N LYS A 345 -30.18 29.51 -6.83
CA LYS A 345 -29.76 28.24 -7.41
C LYS A 345 -30.12 27.11 -6.46
N THR A 346 -30.52 25.97 -7.00
CA THR A 346 -30.67 24.75 -6.18
C THR A 346 -29.33 24.03 -6.19
N GLU A 347 -28.72 23.90 -5.03
CA GLU A 347 -27.52 23.10 -4.81
C GLU A 347 -27.92 21.81 -4.10
N CYS A 348 -27.29 20.71 -4.48
CA CYS A 348 -27.55 19.40 -3.91
C CYS A 348 -26.23 18.70 -3.60
N ALA A 349 -26.08 18.24 -2.37
CA ALA A 349 -24.88 17.54 -1.94
C ALA A 349 -25.21 16.35 -1.03
N TRP A 350 -24.30 15.38 -0.99
CA TRP A 350 -24.32 14.34 0.02
C TRP A 350 -23.93 14.93 1.38
N LYS A 351 -24.79 14.70 2.38
CA LYS A 351 -24.58 15.11 3.76
C LYS A 351 -24.57 13.89 4.65
N SER A 352 -23.49 13.69 5.41
CA SER A 352 -23.43 12.65 6.45
C SER A 352 -24.34 13.02 7.61
N ILE A 353 -25.15 12.07 8.08
CA ILE A 353 -26.16 12.27 9.12
C ILE A 353 -25.81 11.48 10.38
N ARG A 354 -25.43 10.20 10.22
CA ARG A 354 -24.98 9.32 11.30
C ARG A 354 -23.81 8.50 10.81
N TRP A 355 -22.95 8.12 11.73
CA TRP A 355 -21.83 7.24 11.49
C TRP A 355 -21.47 6.57 12.81
N ASP A 356 -20.82 5.42 12.72
CA ASP A 356 -20.30 4.71 13.88
C ASP A 356 -19.17 3.80 13.42
N GLY A 357 -18.26 3.47 14.32
CA GLY A 357 -17.11 2.64 14.02
C GLY A 357 -16.47 2.06 15.26
N SER A 358 -15.86 0.89 15.09
CA SER A 358 -15.12 0.21 16.14
C SER A 358 -13.86 -0.41 15.57
N ALA A 359 -12.87 -0.58 16.44
CA ALA A 359 -11.62 -1.24 16.16
C ALA A 359 -11.26 -2.14 17.32
N SER A 360 -10.78 -3.34 17.02
CA SER A 360 -10.32 -4.32 17.99
C SER A 360 -8.93 -4.81 17.62
N PRO A 361 -8.12 -5.23 18.60
CA PRO A 361 -6.86 -5.88 18.32
C PRO A 361 -7.05 -7.13 17.46
N PHE A 362 -6.08 -7.41 16.60
CA PHE A 362 -6.08 -8.61 15.77
C PHE A 362 -4.68 -9.23 15.74
N LEU A 363 -4.58 -10.47 15.30
CA LEU A 363 -3.31 -11.14 15.06
C LEU A 363 -2.91 -10.93 13.59
N LEU A 364 -1.82 -10.23 13.34
CA LEU A 364 -1.21 -10.18 12.02
C LEU A 364 -0.37 -11.45 11.84
N HIS A 365 -0.64 -12.24 10.81
CA HIS A 365 0.11 -13.45 10.52
C HIS A 365 0.73 -13.40 9.12
N ASP A 366 2.05 -13.42 9.04
CA ASP A 366 2.78 -13.33 7.77
C ASP A 366 3.17 -14.70 7.17
N GLY A 367 2.68 -15.78 7.77
CA GLY A 367 3.05 -17.14 7.40
C GLY A 367 4.20 -17.69 8.23
N SER A 368 5.15 -16.85 8.62
CA SER A 368 6.28 -17.23 9.48
C SER A 368 5.93 -17.23 10.96
N GLY A 369 4.93 -16.43 11.34
CA GLY A 369 4.39 -16.36 12.69
C GLY A 369 3.35 -15.26 12.85
N GLY A 370 2.77 -15.19 14.05
CA GLY A 370 1.76 -14.21 14.43
C GLY A 370 2.30 -13.06 15.29
N LEU A 371 1.75 -11.86 15.15
CA LEU A 371 2.01 -10.72 16.03
C LEU A 371 0.71 -10.00 16.35
N ILE A 372 0.48 -9.64 17.61
CA ILE A 372 -0.70 -8.84 17.94
C ILE A 372 -0.50 -7.41 17.43
N VAL A 373 -1.52 -6.90 16.75
CA VAL A 373 -1.64 -5.50 16.35
C VAL A 373 -2.72 -4.86 17.20
N ASP A 374 -2.34 -3.88 18.02
CA ASP A 374 -3.26 -3.08 18.82
C ASP A 374 -3.85 -1.96 17.96
N LEU A 375 -4.77 -2.34 17.07
CA LEU A 375 -5.37 -1.45 16.07
C LEU A 375 -5.97 -0.15 16.66
N PRO A 376 -6.66 -0.15 17.84
CA PRO A 376 -7.15 1.08 18.47
C PRO A 376 -6.11 2.18 18.68
N THR A 377 -4.82 1.83 18.77
CA THR A 377 -3.74 2.82 18.96
C THR A 377 -3.37 3.57 17.68
N PHE A 378 -3.83 3.12 16.51
CA PHE A 378 -3.50 3.72 15.22
C PHE A 378 -4.40 4.91 14.89
N LYS A 379 -3.77 6.05 14.59
CA LYS A 379 -4.48 7.26 14.13
C LYS A 379 -4.78 7.26 12.63
N ASN A 380 -3.94 6.57 11.85
CA ASN A 380 -4.04 6.52 10.39
C ASN A 380 -4.40 5.09 9.96
N SER A 381 -5.69 4.81 9.83
CA SER A 381 -6.20 3.54 9.33
C SER A 381 -6.96 3.74 8.02
N ASN A 382 -6.70 2.88 7.04
CA ASN A 382 -7.37 2.87 5.76
C ASN A 382 -7.85 1.46 5.42
N PHE A 383 -9.15 1.23 5.51
CA PHE A 383 -9.76 -0.09 5.28
C PHE A 383 -10.11 -0.34 3.79
N GLY A 384 -9.65 0.53 2.89
CA GLY A 384 -9.94 0.44 1.46
C GLY A 384 -11.32 0.94 1.09
N ASN A 385 -11.84 0.43 -0.03
CA ASN A 385 -13.17 0.80 -0.54
C ASN A 385 -14.30 0.25 0.32
N GLU A 386 -15.48 0.82 0.15
CA GLU A 386 -16.70 0.34 0.79
C GLU A 386 -16.94 -1.14 0.46
N ILE A 387 -17.04 -1.99 1.49
CA ILE A 387 -17.33 -3.41 1.35
C ILE A 387 -18.83 -3.68 1.17
N TRP A 388 -19.65 -2.68 1.48
CA TRP A 388 -21.09 -2.75 1.33
C TRP A 388 -21.71 -1.35 1.21
N GLU A 389 -22.69 -1.22 0.33
CA GLU A 389 -23.49 -0.01 0.14
C GLU A 389 -24.97 -0.38 -0.02
N LYS A 390 -25.87 0.42 0.55
CA LYS A 390 -27.30 0.36 0.26
C LYS A 390 -27.94 1.74 0.17
N ASN A 391 -29.01 1.80 -0.62
CA ASN A 391 -29.79 3.02 -0.83
C ASN A 391 -31.23 2.94 -0.30
N LYS A 392 -31.61 1.84 0.35
CA LYS A 392 -32.94 1.61 0.92
C LYS A 392 -32.78 1.02 2.30
N ARG A 393 -33.57 1.52 3.26
CA ARG A 393 -33.57 1.04 4.66
C ARG A 393 -33.86 -0.45 4.81
N GLY A 394 -33.41 -1.03 5.92
CA GLY A 394 -33.81 -2.35 6.37
C GLY A 394 -35.30 -2.40 6.75
N ARG A 395 -35.80 -3.63 6.91
CA ARG A 395 -37.18 -3.95 7.31
C ARG A 395 -37.29 -4.17 8.81
N LYS A 396 -36.23 -4.64 9.47
CA LYS A 396 -36.23 -4.99 10.90
C LYS A 396 -35.23 -4.16 11.70
N GLY A 397 -35.70 -3.57 12.79
CA GLY A 397 -34.89 -2.68 13.63
C GLY A 397 -34.54 -1.37 12.92
N GLY A 398 -33.42 -0.78 13.30
CA GLY A 398 -32.85 0.41 12.68
C GLY A 398 -33.36 1.74 13.25
N ASN A 399 -32.55 2.77 13.03
CA ASN A 399 -32.89 4.14 13.39
C ASN A 399 -33.78 4.81 12.32
N ASP A 400 -34.53 5.82 12.75
CA ASP A 400 -35.39 6.60 11.86
C ASP A 400 -34.62 7.29 10.75
N LEU A 401 -35.28 7.40 9.58
CA LEU A 401 -34.74 8.12 8.44
C LEU A 401 -34.72 9.62 8.69
N TYR A 402 -33.68 10.26 8.17
CA TYR A 402 -33.60 11.71 8.14
C TYR A 402 -34.48 12.27 7.04
N THR A 403 -35.52 13.01 7.42
CA THR A 403 -36.54 13.54 6.50
C THR A 403 -36.66 15.07 6.54
N LYS A 404 -35.76 15.76 7.24
CA LYS A 404 -35.78 17.24 7.31
C LYS A 404 -35.19 17.83 6.02
N GLY A 405 -35.95 18.69 5.34
CA GLY A 405 -35.54 19.37 4.11
C GLY A 405 -35.89 18.60 2.82
N ASP A 406 -35.33 19.03 1.68
CA ASP A 406 -35.48 18.33 0.40
C ASP A 406 -34.47 17.18 0.33
N VAL A 407 -34.82 16.05 0.94
CA VAL A 407 -34.05 14.81 0.91
C VAL A 407 -34.52 13.95 -0.26
N ARG A 408 -33.62 13.67 -1.21
CA ARG A 408 -33.96 12.92 -2.42
C ARG A 408 -33.48 11.47 -2.41
N LYS A 409 -32.36 11.21 -1.72
CA LYS A 409 -31.75 9.88 -1.66
C LYS A 409 -31.17 9.63 -0.28
N HIS A 410 -31.13 8.36 0.09
CA HIS A 410 -30.49 7.84 1.28
C HIS A 410 -29.40 6.88 0.83
N ARG A 411 -28.28 6.87 1.54
CA ARG A 411 -27.16 5.94 1.31
C ARG A 411 -26.57 5.53 2.63
N TRP A 412 -26.36 4.24 2.80
CA TRP A 412 -25.54 3.65 3.84
C TRP A 412 -24.34 3.02 3.19
N SER A 413 -23.19 3.20 3.79
CA SER A 413 -21.92 2.63 3.36
C SER A 413 -21.25 1.99 4.57
N LEU A 414 -20.54 0.89 4.35
CA LEU A 414 -19.74 0.21 5.35
C LEU A 414 -18.36 -0.04 4.74
N SER A 415 -17.32 0.36 5.46
CA SER A 415 -15.93 0.02 5.17
C SER A 415 -15.35 -0.70 6.38
N GLY A 416 -14.47 -1.67 6.17
CA GLY A 416 -13.91 -2.42 7.29
C GLY A 416 -12.83 -3.41 6.89
N LEU A 417 -12.14 -3.88 7.92
CA LEU A 417 -11.12 -4.91 7.86
C LEU A 417 -11.69 -6.20 8.45
N LYS A 418 -11.74 -7.25 7.64
CA LYS A 418 -12.30 -8.55 7.98
C LYS A 418 -11.19 -9.54 8.33
N LEU A 419 -11.51 -10.53 9.15
CA LEU A 419 -10.68 -11.74 9.26
C LEU A 419 -10.41 -12.33 7.88
N GLY A 420 -9.15 -12.61 7.60
CA GLY A 420 -8.63 -13.11 6.34
C GLY A 420 -8.16 -12.04 5.36
N ASP A 421 -8.53 -10.76 5.56
CA ASP A 421 -7.99 -9.69 4.73
C ASP A 421 -6.46 -9.58 4.95
N PRO A 422 -5.66 -9.39 3.89
CA PRO A 422 -4.28 -8.98 4.05
C PRO A 422 -4.22 -7.51 4.51
N VAL A 423 -3.21 -7.23 5.31
CA VAL A 423 -3.00 -5.94 5.94
C VAL A 423 -1.52 -5.59 5.88
N TYR A 424 -1.28 -4.37 5.44
CA TYR A 424 0.00 -3.70 5.50
C TYR A 424 0.00 -2.82 6.75
N THR A 425 1.07 -2.89 7.54
CA THR A 425 1.24 -2.00 8.68
C THR A 425 2.66 -1.48 8.81
N MET A 426 2.80 -0.19 9.09
CA MET A 426 3.98 0.36 9.71
C MET A 426 3.63 0.65 11.16
N ALA A 427 4.38 0.07 12.09
CA ALA A 427 4.06 0.14 13.51
C ALA A 427 5.33 0.24 14.36
N ARG A 428 5.16 0.72 15.58
CA ARG A 428 6.18 0.58 16.61
C ARG A 428 5.94 -0.73 17.35
N ILE A 429 6.95 -1.57 17.38
CA ILE A 429 6.96 -2.85 18.08
C ILE A 429 7.46 -2.63 19.50
N LYS A 430 6.69 -3.10 20.48
CA LYS A 430 6.98 -3.00 21.92
C LYS A 430 6.78 -4.34 22.61
N GLY A 431 7.42 -4.51 23.76
CA GLY A 431 7.13 -5.63 24.65
C GLY A 431 5.71 -5.53 25.22
N ARG A 432 5.05 -6.67 25.32
CA ARG A 432 3.76 -6.82 25.99
C ARG A 432 3.91 -6.77 27.51
N PRO A 433 2.85 -6.40 28.25
CA PRO A 433 2.81 -6.57 29.69
C PRO A 433 3.10 -8.02 30.09
N HIS A 434 3.90 -8.24 31.13
CA HIS A 434 4.41 -9.58 31.49
C HIS A 434 3.30 -10.58 31.85
N ASP A 435 2.19 -10.08 32.37
CA ASP A 435 0.97 -10.80 32.71
C ASP A 435 0.15 -11.26 31.51
N GLU A 436 0.31 -10.60 30.36
CA GLU A 436 -0.40 -10.94 29.11
C GLU A 436 0.39 -11.89 28.20
N ILE A 437 1.65 -12.17 28.52
CA ILE A 437 2.53 -13.02 27.70
C ILE A 437 2.19 -14.49 27.99
N PRO A 438 1.78 -15.28 26.97
CA PRO A 438 1.61 -16.72 27.15
C PRO A 438 2.92 -17.37 27.59
N ARG A 439 2.85 -18.27 28.58
CA ARG A 439 4.04 -18.98 29.08
C ARG A 439 4.58 -19.94 28.02
N GLY A 440 5.90 -20.03 27.93
CA GLY A 440 6.60 -20.93 27.00
C GLY A 440 7.27 -20.19 25.85
N THR A 441 7.70 -20.96 24.86
CA THR A 441 8.40 -20.47 23.66
C THR A 441 7.73 -21.07 22.44
N VAL A 442 7.48 -20.24 21.43
CA VAL A 442 6.87 -20.66 20.17
C VAL A 442 7.71 -21.77 19.54
N SER A 443 7.09 -22.91 19.26
CA SER A 443 7.74 -24.10 18.69
C SER A 443 9.02 -24.53 19.42
N GLU A 444 9.05 -24.40 20.75
CA GLU A 444 10.21 -24.68 21.62
C GLU A 444 11.50 -23.91 21.28
N ASN A 445 11.40 -22.82 20.52
CA ASN A 445 12.56 -22.06 20.07
C ASN A 445 12.75 -20.79 20.91
N ALA A 446 13.68 -20.83 21.87
CA ALA A 446 13.99 -19.71 22.75
C ALA A 446 14.55 -18.47 22.04
N SER A 447 15.03 -18.60 20.81
CA SER A 447 15.47 -17.44 19.99
C SER A 447 14.30 -16.69 19.35
N ARG A 448 13.07 -17.18 19.49
CA ARG A 448 11.86 -16.56 18.93
C ARG A 448 10.95 -16.10 20.05
N VAL A 449 10.82 -14.79 20.17
CA VAL A 449 10.07 -14.13 21.24
C VAL A 449 9.04 -13.13 20.71
N HIS A 450 8.66 -13.25 19.44
CA HIS A 450 7.70 -12.36 18.78
C HIS A 450 6.31 -12.41 19.43
N HIS A 451 5.90 -13.52 20.03
CA HIS A 451 4.67 -13.63 20.83
C HIS A 451 4.65 -12.73 22.07
N THR A 452 5.83 -12.28 22.53
CA THR A 452 6.00 -11.33 23.63
C THR A 452 5.91 -9.87 23.18
N LEU A 453 5.77 -9.63 21.87
CA LEU A 453 5.74 -8.30 21.27
C LEU A 453 4.33 -7.92 20.79
N VAL A 454 4.09 -6.62 20.67
CA VAL A 454 2.85 -6.02 20.14
C VAL A 454 3.20 -4.85 19.23
N ALA A 455 2.48 -4.75 18.11
CA ALA A 455 2.54 -3.63 17.19
C ALA A 455 1.55 -2.54 17.61
N VAL A 456 2.05 -1.33 17.86
CA VAL A 456 1.26 -0.16 18.26
C VAL A 456 1.42 1.01 17.29
N GLY A 457 0.37 1.82 17.20
CA GLY A 457 0.23 2.96 16.31
C GLY A 457 0.96 4.23 16.74
N GLU A 458 2.26 4.12 17.02
CA GLU A 458 3.09 5.27 17.42
C GLU A 458 4.02 5.77 16.32
N ASP A 459 3.86 7.04 15.95
CA ASP A 459 4.74 7.72 15.00
C ASP A 459 6.17 7.92 15.54
N ALA A 460 7.15 7.91 14.64
CA ALA A 460 8.54 8.33 14.87
C ALA A 460 8.99 9.37 13.82
N PRO A 461 10.12 10.06 14.05
CA PRO A 461 10.72 10.93 13.06
C PRO A 461 10.94 10.19 11.73
N ARG A 462 10.25 10.62 10.67
CA ARG A 462 10.27 10.02 9.32
C ARG A 462 9.66 8.61 9.20
N ARG A 463 8.93 8.13 10.21
CA ARG A 463 8.19 6.86 10.16
C ARG A 463 6.81 7.04 10.76
N HIS A 464 5.79 7.11 9.92
CA HIS A 464 4.40 7.26 10.35
C HIS A 464 3.75 5.89 10.55
N ALA A 465 3.09 5.72 11.69
CA ALA A 465 2.34 4.50 11.95
C ALA A 465 1.05 4.50 11.10
N ILE A 466 0.90 3.47 10.29
CA ILE A 466 -0.23 3.31 9.38
C ILE A 466 -0.71 1.86 9.36
N ILE A 467 -2.02 1.69 9.21
CA ILE A 467 -2.63 0.40 8.87
C ILE A 467 -3.43 0.59 7.59
N GLN A 468 -3.18 -0.28 6.62
CA GLN A 468 -3.87 -0.27 5.35
C GLN A 468 -4.25 -1.68 4.93
N LYS A 469 -5.50 -1.89 4.50
CA LYS A 469 -5.91 -3.14 3.85
C LYS A 469 -5.11 -3.32 2.55
N GLY A 470 -4.42 -4.45 2.41
CA GLY A 470 -3.55 -4.75 1.26
C GLY A 470 -2.15 -5.25 1.65
N THR A 471 -1.27 -5.32 0.65
CA THR A 471 0.17 -5.68 0.74
C THR A 471 1.06 -4.44 0.59
N GLU A 472 2.40 -4.59 0.52
CA GLU A 472 3.34 -3.48 0.29
C GLU A 472 2.98 -2.68 -0.97
N PHE A 473 2.52 -3.35 -2.02
CA PHE A 473 2.14 -2.67 -3.26
C PHE A 473 1.03 -1.63 -3.03
N SER A 474 0.16 -1.85 -2.04
CA SER A 474 -0.95 -0.96 -1.73
C SER A 474 -0.50 0.42 -1.22
N VAL A 475 0.72 0.55 -0.70
CA VAL A 475 1.29 1.84 -0.26
C VAL A 475 2.37 2.37 -1.20
N LEU A 476 3.00 1.47 -1.95
CA LEU A 476 4.11 1.79 -2.83
C LEU A 476 3.65 2.71 -4.00
N LYS A 477 4.55 3.63 -4.39
CA LYS A 477 4.36 4.56 -5.53
C LYS A 477 5.63 4.73 -6.35
N ALA A 478 5.49 5.14 -7.62
CA ALA A 478 6.61 5.19 -8.57
C ALA A 478 7.76 6.06 -8.07
N LYS A 479 8.93 5.45 -7.86
CA LYS A 479 10.14 6.19 -7.52
C LYS A 479 10.59 7.02 -8.73
N SER A 480 11.14 8.20 -8.46
CA SER A 480 11.76 9.06 -9.47
C SER A 480 13.15 9.44 -8.97
N SER A 481 14.12 9.57 -9.88
CA SER A 481 15.43 10.08 -9.51
C SER A 481 15.34 11.54 -9.04
N ALA A 482 16.22 11.95 -8.14
CA ALA A 482 16.28 13.33 -7.66
C ALA A 482 16.53 14.31 -8.81
N LEU A 483 17.40 13.93 -9.76
CA LEU A 483 17.68 14.72 -10.96
C LEU A 483 16.42 14.89 -11.82
N SER A 484 15.68 13.81 -12.10
CA SER A 484 14.47 13.90 -12.92
C SER A 484 13.35 14.69 -12.25
N LYS A 485 13.29 14.70 -10.92
CA LYS A 485 12.20 15.31 -10.17
C LYS A 485 12.44 16.78 -9.84
N TYR A 486 13.67 17.11 -9.41
CA TYR A 486 14.03 18.46 -8.96
C TYR A 486 14.87 19.22 -9.98
N GLY A 487 15.53 18.53 -10.92
CA GLY A 487 16.45 19.13 -11.88
C GLY A 487 15.82 20.27 -12.70
N PRO A 488 14.65 20.10 -13.34
CA PRO A 488 14.04 21.17 -14.12
C PRO A 488 13.66 22.39 -13.26
N SER A 489 13.14 22.18 -12.05
CA SER A 489 12.80 23.27 -11.13
C SER A 489 14.05 23.97 -10.61
N ALA A 490 15.13 23.24 -10.32
CA ALA A 490 16.42 23.81 -9.95
C ALA A 490 17.04 24.61 -11.11
N LEU A 491 16.97 24.10 -12.35
CA LEU A 491 17.39 24.83 -13.54
C LEU A 491 16.59 26.11 -13.73
N LEU A 492 15.27 26.08 -13.50
CA LEU A 492 14.42 27.26 -13.58
C LEU A 492 14.82 28.31 -12.52
N ILE A 493 15.03 27.90 -11.27
CA ILE A 493 15.48 28.80 -10.19
C ILE A 493 16.84 29.41 -10.54
N LEU A 494 17.83 28.59 -10.88
CA LEU A 494 19.19 29.04 -11.19
C LEU A 494 19.20 29.97 -12.40
N SER A 495 18.43 29.64 -13.44
CA SER A 495 18.30 30.48 -14.62
C SER A 495 17.63 31.81 -14.25
N SER A 496 16.50 31.81 -13.54
CA SER A 496 15.86 33.04 -13.10
C SER A 496 16.81 33.94 -12.28
N ILE A 497 17.57 33.38 -11.33
CA ILE A 497 18.53 34.14 -10.53
C ILE A 497 19.63 34.73 -11.41
N ALA A 498 20.26 33.89 -12.24
CA ALA A 498 21.34 34.32 -13.12
C ALA A 498 20.88 35.44 -14.06
N LEU A 499 19.71 35.28 -14.67
CA LEU A 499 19.16 36.27 -15.59
C LEU A 499 18.79 37.58 -14.86
N MET A 500 18.20 37.51 -13.66
CA MET A 500 17.93 38.71 -12.85
C MET A 500 19.22 39.49 -12.53
N VAL A 501 20.31 38.80 -12.18
CA VAL A 501 21.61 39.45 -11.95
C VAL A 501 22.13 40.15 -13.21
N THR A 502 21.90 39.57 -14.39
CA THR A 502 22.34 40.19 -15.67
C THR A 502 21.42 41.29 -16.21
N ALA A 503 20.30 41.57 -15.53
CA ALA A 503 19.35 42.61 -15.93
C ALA A 503 19.39 43.85 -15.03
N ILE A 504 20.11 43.77 -13.91
CA ILE A 504 20.62 44.90 -13.14
C ILE A 504 21.93 45.34 -13.79
#